data_AF-A0A5N5ZCT9-F1
#
_entry.id   AF-A0A5N5ZCT9-F1
#
_cell.length_a   1.000
_cell.length_b   1.000
_cell.length_c   1.000
_cell.angle_alpha   90.00
_cell.angle_beta   90.00
_cell.angle_gamma   90.00
#
_symmetry.space_group_name_H-M   'P 1'
#
loop_
_entity.id
_entity.type
_entity.pdbx_description
1 polymer ?
#
loop_
_entity_poly.entity_id
_entity_poly.type
_entity_poly.pdbx_seq_one_letter_code
_entity_poly.pdbx_strand_id
1 'polypeptide(L)' 'MSSANERLHELEDQLIHINGLMQALIKILPDGNDYVCIANELERQLHAFQKNFDDGWEDFSRG' A
#
# COMPACT_ATOMS: atom_id res chain seq x y z
N MET A 1 -19.37 -11.06 9.97
CA MET A 1 -18.16 -11.54 9.27
C MET A 1 -17.00 -11.43 10.27
N SER A 2 -15.97 -12.29 10.18
CA SER A 2 -14.87 -12.28 11.16
C SER A 2 -13.98 -11.06 10.93
N SER A 3 -13.49 -10.39 11.98
CA SER A 3 -12.61 -9.20 11.89
C SER A 3 -11.32 -9.48 11.10
N ALA A 4 -10.88 -10.74 11.07
CA ALA A 4 -9.73 -11.17 10.25
C ALA A 4 -10.02 -11.07 8.74
N ASN A 5 -11.25 -11.33 8.32
CA ASN A 5 -11.63 -11.27 6.91
C ASN A 5 -11.78 -9.81 6.43
N GLU A 6 -12.25 -8.92 7.31
CA GLU A 6 -12.29 -7.48 7.02
C GLU A 6 -10.87 -6.91 6.88
N ARG A 7 -9.95 -7.25 7.80
CA ARG A 7 -8.53 -6.87 7.70
C ARG A 7 -7.86 -7.38 6.41
N LEU A 8 -8.18 -8.60 5.98
CA LEU A 8 -7.65 -9.16 4.73
C LEU A 8 -8.11 -8.37 3.50
N HIS A 9 -9.39 -8.00 3.45
CA HIS A 9 -9.92 -7.17 2.37
C HIS A 9 -9.31 -5.76 2.37
N GLU A 10 -9.10 -5.15 3.53
CA GLU A 10 -8.44 -3.84 3.62
C GLU A 10 -6.99 -3.88 3.10
N LEU A 11 -6.24 -4.95 3.39
CA LEU A 11 -4.90 -5.16 2.86
C LEU A 11 -4.91 -5.40 1.34
N GLU A 12 -5.90 -6.14 0.84
CA GLU A 12 -6.08 -6.38 -0.60
C GLU A 12 -6.36 -5.07 -1.35
N ASP A 13 -7.26 -4.22 -0.83
CA ASP A 13 -7.56 -2.92 -1.41
C ASP A 13 -6.32 -2.00 -1.45
N GLN A 14 -5.50 -2.02 -0.40
CA GLN A 14 -4.24 -1.28 -0.34
C GLN A 14 -3.24 -1.77 -1.41
N LEU A 15 -3.12 -3.08 -1.60
CA LEU A 15 -2.25 -3.67 -2.63
C LEU A 15 -2.71 -3.31 -4.04
N ILE A 16 -4.02 -3.31 -4.30
CA ILE A 16 -4.59 -2.87 -5.58
C ILE A 16 -4.21 -1.42 -5.87
N HIS A 17 -4.32 -0.55 -4.87
CA HIS A 17 -3.98 0.86 -5.02
C HIS A 17 -2.47 1.08 -5.27
N ILE A 18 -1.61 0.42 -4.50
CA ILE A 18 -0.14 0.43 -4.69
C ILE A 18 0.22 -0.04 -6.10
N ASN A 19 -0.38 -1.13 -6.58
CA ASN A 19 -0.15 -1.62 -7.93
C ASN A 19 -0.56 -0.59 -8.99
N GLY A 20 -1.70 0.10 -8.80
CA GLY A 20 -2.12 1.19 -9.68
C GLY A 20 -1.09 2.32 -9.79
N LEU A 21 -0.51 2.73 -8.65
CA LEU A 21 0.53 3.76 -8.59
C LEU A 21 1.82 3.31 -9.28
N MET A 22 2.26 2.06 -9.07
CA MET A 22 3.42 1.50 -9.79
C MET A 22 3.20 1.49 -11.30
N GLN A 23 2.02 1.06 -11.76
CA GLN A 23 1.66 1.06 -13.19
C GLN A 23 1.61 2.47 -13.76
N ALA A 24 1.24 3.48 -12.96
CA ALA A 24 1.27 4.88 -13.37
C ALA A 24 2.72 5.38 -13.53
N LEU A 25 3.63 5.07 -12.61
CA LEU A 25 5.05 5.44 -12.72
C LEU A 25 5.73 4.84 -13.95
N ILE A 26 5.38 3.61 -14.34
CA ILE A 26 5.92 2.96 -15.55
C ILE A 26 5.53 3.74 -16.82
N LYS A 27 4.40 4.45 -16.81
CA LYS A 27 3.85 5.14 -17.99
C LYS A 27 4.27 6.62 -18.09
N ILE A 28 4.80 7.20 -17.02
CA ILE A 28 5.08 8.64 -16.94
C ILE A 28 6.59 8.87 -17.00
N LEU A 29 7.01 9.94 -17.67
CA LEU A 29 8.42 10.31 -17.73
C LEU A 29 8.92 10.79 -16.35
N PRO A 30 10.12 10.37 -15.93
CA PRO A 30 10.63 10.60 -14.57
C PRO A 30 11.03 12.05 -14.24
N ASP A 31 10.90 12.97 -15.19
CA ASP A 31 11.23 14.39 -15.10
C ASP A 31 9.99 15.29 -14.92
N GLY A 32 8.79 14.72 -14.99
CA GLY A 32 7.53 15.43 -14.78
C GLY A 32 7.16 15.60 -13.32
N ASN A 33 6.52 16.73 -12.98
CA ASN A 33 5.91 16.95 -11.66
C ASN A 33 4.91 15.85 -11.28
N ASP A 34 4.23 15.27 -12.28
CA ASP A 34 3.31 14.15 -12.10
C ASP A 34 4.01 12.88 -11.61
N TYR A 35 5.22 12.60 -12.11
CA TYR A 35 6.02 11.46 -11.67
C TYR A 35 6.40 11.60 -10.20
N VAL A 36 6.90 12.77 -9.79
CA VAL A 36 7.27 13.05 -8.40
C VAL A 36 6.06 12.92 -7.48
N CYS A 37 4.90 13.45 -7.89
CA CYS A 37 3.66 13.34 -7.13
C CYS A 37 3.25 11.88 -6.89
N ILE A 38 3.25 11.07 -7.95
CA ILE A 38 2.87 9.65 -7.88
C ILE A 38 3.91 8.84 -7.09
N ALA A 39 5.20 9.15 -7.24
CA ALA A 39 6.26 8.47 -6.51
C ALA A 39 6.14 8.72 -4.99
N ASN A 40 5.87 9.97 -4.61
CA ASN A 40 5.65 10.33 -3.20
C ASN A 40 4.38 9.66 -2.64
N GLU A 41 3.31 9.59 -3.44
CA GLU A 41 2.08 8.89 -3.02
C GLU A 41 2.33 7.38 -2.86
N LEU A 42 3.07 6.76 -3.79
CA LEU A 42 3.44 5.36 -3.71
C LEU A 42 4.27 5.07 -2.45
N GLU A 43 5.27 5.91 -2.15
CA GLU A 43 6.08 5.78 -0.94
C GLU A 43 5.22 5.88 0.32
N ARG A 44 4.28 6.83 0.37
CA ARG A 44 3.33 6.96 1.49
C ARG A 44 2.47 5.72 1.66
N GLN A 45 1.94 5.16 0.57
CA GLN A 45 1.10 3.96 0.62
C GLN A 45 1.89 2.72 1.05
N LEU A 46 3.12 2.56 0.56
CA LEU A 46 4.01 1.46 0.96
C LEU A 46 4.33 1.51 2.46
N HIS A 47 4.63 2.69 3.01
CA HIS A 47 4.85 2.86 4.44
C HIS A 47 3.61 2.55 5.27
N ALA A 48 2.43 2.99 4.83
CA ALA A 48 1.17 2.68 5.51
C ALA A 48 0.87 1.18 5.48
N PHE A 49 1.05 0.53 4.33
CA PHE A 49 0.85 -0.91 4.17
C PHE A 49 1.80 -1.72 5.06
N GLN A 50 3.10 -1.38 5.04
CA GLN A 50 4.09 -2.05 5.89
C GLN A 50 3.73 -1.93 7.37
N LYS A 51 3.35 -0.74 7.82
CA LYS A 51 2.94 -0.52 9.21
C LYS A 51 1.72 -1.38 9.58
N ASN A 52 0.68 -1.40 8.75
CA ASN A 52 -0.52 -2.18 9.02
C ASN A 52 -0.22 -3.69 9.07
N PHE A 53 0.69 -4.15 8.20
CA PHE A 53 1.14 -5.53 8.19
C PHE A 53 1.92 -5.88 9.46
N ASP A 54 2.89 -5.05 9.84
CA ASP A 54 3.70 -5.23 11.04
C ASP A 54 2.84 -5.22 12.32
N ASP A 55 1.91 -4.26 12.44
CA ASP A 55 0.97 -4.17 13.56
C ASP A 55 0.09 -5.44 13.64
N GLY A 56 -0.43 -5.92 12.50
CA GLY A 56 -1.21 -7.15 12.42
C GLY A 56 -0.41 -8.42 12.71
N TRP A 57 0.88 -8.43 12.36
CA TRP A 57 1.79 -9.55 12.61
C TRP A 57 2.25 -9.61 14.07
N GLU A 58 2.49 -8.48 14.72
CA GLU A 58 2.74 -8.44 16.17
C GLU A 58 1.55 -8.96 16.98
N ASP A 59 0.32 -8.58 16.60
CA ASP A 59 -0.92 -9.08 17.20
C ASP A 59 -1.01 -10.62 17.08
N PHE A 60 -0.64 -11.18 15.93
CA PHE A 60 -0.68 -12.61 15.68
C PHE A 60 0.42 -13.38 16.42
N SER A 61 1.63 -12.83 16.50
CA SER A 61 2.80 -13.50 17.08
C SER A 61 2.84 -13.46 18.62
N ARG A 62 2.07 -12.59 19.26
CA ARG A 62 1.89 -12.52 20.72
C ARG A 62 0.69 -13.33 21.24
N GLY A 63 -0.14 -13.86 20.34
CA GLY A 63 -1.34 -14.65 20.64
C GLY A 63 -1.08 -16.13 20.87
#